data_AF-Q3I3X0-F1
#
_entry.id   AF-Q3I3X0-F1
#
_cell.length_a   1.000
_cell.length_b   1.000
_cell.length_c   1.000
_cell.angle_alpha   90.00
_cell.angle_beta   90.00
_cell.angle_gamma   90.00
#
_symmetry.space_group_name_H-M   'P 1'
#
loop_
_entity.id
_entity.type
_entity.pdbx_description
1 polymer ?
#
loop_
_entity_poly.entity_id
_entity_poly.type
_entity_poly.pdbx_seq_one_letter_code
_entity_poly.pdbx_strand_id
1 'polypeptide(L)'
;APNTNFVSSACNTQKIPSGNPFFNNLGAMLADLKQNTAFSGYDYKTSRAGSGGAPTAYGRAICKSSISQSDCTACLSNLVGRIWGICSNAIGARVQLTDCFIQYEQHSF
;
A
#
# COMPACT_ATOMS: atom_id res chain seq x y z
N ALA A 1 -7.86 6.56 -17.64
CA ALA A 1 -8.35 5.89 -16.42
C ALA A 1 -7.63 4.55 -16.31
N PRO A 2 -7.00 4.25 -15.16
CA PRO A 2 -6.24 3.03 -14.98
C PRO A 2 -7.14 1.80 -14.90
N ASN A 3 -6.65 0.65 -15.35
CA ASN A 3 -7.29 -0.63 -15.12
C ASN A 3 -7.03 -1.12 -13.68
N THR A 4 -8.11 -1.14 -12.89
CA THR A 4 -8.10 -1.51 -11.47
C THR A 4 -8.69 -2.90 -11.20
N ASN A 5 -8.82 -3.73 -12.23
CA ASN A 5 -9.24 -5.12 -12.06
C ASN A 5 -8.26 -5.86 -11.16
N PHE A 6 -8.81 -6.59 -10.20
CA PHE A 6 -8.05 -7.40 -9.26
C PHE A 6 -7.30 -8.52 -10.00
N VAL A 7 -6.03 -8.73 -9.64
CA VAL A 7 -5.20 -9.80 -10.21
C VAL A 7 -4.86 -10.84 -9.14
N SER A 8 -4.25 -10.41 -8.04
CA SER A 8 -3.85 -11.33 -6.96
C SER A 8 -3.66 -10.61 -5.63
N SER A 9 -3.67 -11.39 -4.54
CA SER A 9 -3.33 -10.92 -3.21
C SER A 9 -2.63 -12.00 -2.39
N ALA A 10 -1.72 -11.57 -1.52
CA ALA A 10 -1.18 -12.39 -0.44
C ALA A 10 -1.25 -11.57 0.85
N CYS A 11 -1.96 -12.08 1.84
CA CYS A 11 -2.24 -11.36 3.08
C CYS A 11 -1.66 -12.15 4.26
N ASN A 12 -1.06 -11.45 5.21
CA ASN A 12 -0.62 -12.07 6.46
C ASN A 12 -1.84 -12.63 7.22
N THR A 13 -1.67 -13.80 7.84
CA THR A 13 -2.70 -14.44 8.65
C THR A 13 -2.97 -13.66 9.93
N GLN A 14 -1.94 -13.01 10.48
CA GLN A 14 -2.05 -12.11 11.62
C GLN A 14 -2.71 -10.79 11.20
N LYS A 15 -3.63 -10.32 12.05
CA LYS A 15 -4.40 -9.08 11.83
C LYS A 15 -3.95 -7.99 12.77
N ILE A 16 -4.11 -6.75 12.35
CA ILE A 16 -3.89 -5.57 13.18
C ILE A 16 -5.02 -5.53 14.22
N PRO A 17 -4.72 -5.56 15.53
CA PRO A 17 -5.74 -5.47 16.57
C PRO A 17 -6.53 -4.16 16.45
N SER A 18 -7.82 -4.20 16.80
CA SER A 18 -8.64 -2.97 16.84
C SER A 18 -8.02 -1.94 17.78
N GLY A 19 -7.97 -0.68 17.35
CA GLY A 19 -7.35 0.43 18.11
C GLY A 19 -5.83 0.42 18.16
N ASN A 20 -5.14 -0.51 17.47
CA ASN A 20 -3.69 -0.54 17.46
C ASN A 20 -3.09 0.71 16.77
N PRO A 21 -2.08 1.38 17.37
CA PRO A 21 -1.47 2.58 16.79
C PRO A 21 -0.83 2.36 15.41
N PHE A 22 -0.55 1.12 15.02
CA PHE A 22 -0.03 0.77 13.70
C PHE A 22 -0.89 1.29 12.53
N PHE A 23 -2.22 1.41 12.72
CA PHE A 23 -3.10 1.98 11.69
C PHE A 23 -2.70 3.41 11.29
N ASN A 24 -2.16 4.20 12.23
CA ASN A 24 -1.79 5.59 11.98
C ASN A 24 -0.58 5.72 11.06
N ASN A 25 0.53 5.05 11.40
CA ASN A 25 1.74 5.11 10.57
C ASN A 25 1.58 4.30 9.28
N LEU A 26 0.80 3.21 9.27
CA LEU A 26 0.42 2.53 8.03
C LEU A 26 -0.40 3.44 7.11
N GLY A 27 -1.42 4.13 7.63
CA GLY A 27 -2.21 5.09 6.85
C GLY A 27 -1.38 6.23 6.27
N ALA A 28 -0.49 6.81 7.07
CA ALA A 28 0.44 7.86 6.62
C ALA A 28 1.39 7.34 5.53
N MET A 29 1.89 6.11 5.67
CA MET A 29 2.78 5.47 4.69
C MET A 29 2.05 5.17 3.37
N LEU A 30 0.81 4.67 3.42
CA LEU A 30 -0.01 4.44 2.23
C LEU A 30 -0.34 5.75 1.50
N ALA A 31 -0.58 6.84 2.25
CA ALA A 31 -0.78 8.16 1.66
C ALA A 31 0.47 8.66 0.94
N ASP A 32 1.65 8.44 1.53
CA ASP A 32 2.95 8.75 0.94
C ASP A 32 3.17 7.99 -0.38
N LEU A 33 2.97 6.66 -0.38
CA LEU A 33 3.05 5.84 -1.58
C LEU A 33 2.14 6.35 -2.70
N LYS A 34 0.87 6.62 -2.37
CA LYS A 34 -0.13 7.09 -3.34
C LYS A 34 0.30 8.39 -4.03
N GLN A 35 0.90 9.32 -3.30
CA GLN A 35 1.26 10.64 -3.84
C GLN A 35 2.60 10.66 -4.55
N ASN A 36 3.57 9.82 -4.16
CA ASN A 36 4.94 9.95 -4.64
C ASN A 36 5.35 8.92 -5.69
N THR A 37 4.65 7.79 -5.81
CA THR A 37 5.05 6.69 -6.72
C THR A 37 5.14 7.12 -8.18
N ALA A 38 4.14 7.86 -8.67
CA ALA A 38 4.10 8.35 -10.05
C ALA A 38 5.27 9.29 -10.41
N PHE A 39 5.79 10.01 -9.41
CA PHE A 39 6.88 10.98 -9.56
C PHE A 39 8.25 10.41 -9.19
N SER A 40 8.27 9.21 -8.63
CA SER A 40 9.47 8.49 -8.18
C SER A 40 9.76 7.28 -9.07
N GLY A 41 9.53 7.41 -10.38
CA GLY A 41 9.86 6.36 -11.35
C GLY A 41 8.89 5.18 -11.42
N TYR A 42 7.64 5.35 -10.96
CA TYR A 42 6.59 4.32 -10.95
C TYR A 42 6.90 3.09 -10.06
N ASP A 43 7.99 3.11 -9.29
CA ASP A 43 8.36 2.11 -8.30
C ASP A 43 9.00 2.81 -7.10
N TYR A 44 8.25 2.91 -6.01
CA TYR A 44 8.62 3.73 -4.87
C TYR A 44 8.51 2.95 -3.56
N LYS A 45 9.53 3.09 -2.72
CA LYS A 45 9.59 2.53 -1.36
C LYS A 45 9.63 3.66 -0.34
N THR A 46 8.88 3.52 0.75
CA THR A 46 8.92 4.46 1.88
C THR A 46 8.61 3.74 3.18
N SER A 47 8.83 4.41 4.30
CA SER A 47 8.47 3.90 5.62
C SER A 47 8.00 5.01 6.54
N ARG A 48 7.18 4.65 7.54
CA ARG A 48 6.77 5.54 8.62
C ARG A 48 7.00 4.87 9.96
N ALA A 49 7.87 5.49 10.76
CA ALA A 49 8.18 5.03 12.10
C ALA A 49 6.90 4.90 12.93
N GLY A 50 6.83 3.83 13.72
CA GLY A 50 5.74 3.64 14.66
C GLY A 50 5.91 4.53 15.90
N SER A 51 4.80 4.79 16.58
CA SER A 51 4.76 5.46 17.88
C SER A 51 3.93 4.65 18.87
N GLY A 52 4.12 4.87 20.17
CA GLY A 52 3.35 4.17 21.21
C GLY A 52 3.52 2.65 21.21
N GLY A 53 4.69 2.15 20.79
CA GLY A 53 4.97 0.71 20.70
C GLY A 53 4.53 0.04 19.39
N ALA A 54 3.94 0.78 18.45
CA ALA A 54 3.69 0.26 17.10
C ALA A 54 5.02 -0.04 16.36
N PRO A 55 5.07 -1.08 15.52
CA PRO A 55 6.18 -1.28 14.60
C PRO A 55 6.21 -0.22 13.50
N THR A 56 7.37 -0.04 12.88
CA THR A 56 7.50 0.77 11.66
C THR A 56 6.70 0.14 10.52
N ALA A 57 5.99 0.96 9.77
CA ALA A 57 5.30 0.53 8.55
C ALA A 57 6.25 0.70 7.38
N TYR A 58 6.55 -0.39 6.68
CA TYR A 58 7.33 -0.39 5.45
C TYR A 58 6.41 -0.63 4.28
N GLY A 59 6.62 0.06 3.16
CA GLY A 59 5.83 -0.19 1.98
C GLY A 59 6.52 0.12 0.67
N ARG A 60 5.98 -0.49 -0.37
CA ARG A 60 6.37 -0.33 -1.76
C ARG A 60 5.11 -0.21 -2.61
N ALA A 61 5.10 0.71 -3.54
CA ALA A 61 4.07 0.81 -4.57
C ALA A 61 4.71 0.79 -5.95
N ILE A 62 4.05 0.11 -6.89
CA ILE A 62 4.47 0.03 -8.28
C ILE A 62 3.27 0.35 -9.16
N CYS A 63 3.48 1.10 -10.22
CA CYS A 63 2.53 1.31 -11.30
C CYS A 63 3.13 0.79 -12.61
N LYS A 64 2.29 0.41 -13.58
CA LYS A 64 2.79 0.19 -14.95
C LYS A 64 3.41 1.48 -15.47
N SER A 65 4.57 1.38 -16.13
CA SER A 65 5.25 2.54 -16.73
C SER A 65 4.52 3.11 -17.96
N SER A 66 3.54 2.39 -18.52
CA SER A 66 2.79 2.80 -19.71
C SER A 66 1.59 3.71 -19.41
N ILE A 67 1.23 3.92 -18.14
CA ILE A 67 0.10 4.79 -17.76
C ILE A 67 0.60 6.19 -17.39
N SER A 68 -0.28 7.18 -17.46
CA SER A 68 0.04 8.54 -17.03
C SER A 68 0.27 8.63 -15.52
N GLN A 69 0.96 9.68 -15.07
CA GLN A 69 1.17 9.93 -13.64
C GLN A 69 -0.16 10.02 -12.87
N SER A 70 -1.17 10.68 -13.45
CA SER A 70 -2.50 10.80 -12.84
C SER A 70 -3.23 9.45 -12.78
N ASP A 71 -3.10 8.61 -13.81
CA ASP A 71 -3.65 7.25 -13.80
C ASP A 71 -2.95 6.37 -12.76
N CYS A 72 -1.63 6.51 -12.56
CA CYS A 72 -0.91 5.82 -11.48
C CYS A 72 -1.45 6.22 -10.10
N THR A 73 -1.55 7.52 -9.81
CA THR A 73 -2.10 8.02 -8.55
C THR A 73 -3.54 7.55 -8.34
N ALA A 74 -4.38 7.55 -9.39
CA ALA A 74 -5.75 7.06 -9.32
C ALA A 74 -5.81 5.54 -9.05
N CYS A 75 -4.92 4.76 -9.66
CA CYS A 75 -4.85 3.30 -9.44
C CYS A 75 -4.48 3.00 -7.99
N LEU A 76 -3.43 3.64 -7.47
CA LEU A 76 -3.01 3.48 -6.09
C LEU A 76 -4.07 3.97 -5.10
N SER A 77 -4.79 5.05 -5.44
CA SER A 77 -5.95 5.51 -4.65
C SER A 77 -7.04 4.45 -4.54
N ASN A 78 -7.38 3.79 -5.67
CA ASN A 78 -8.35 2.70 -5.70
C ASN A 78 -7.87 1.51 -4.86
N LEU A 79 -6.60 1.13 -5.01
CA LEU A 79 -6.00 0.01 -4.28
C LEU A 79 -6.01 0.27 -2.77
N VAL A 80 -5.55 1.44 -2.30
CA VAL A 80 -5.59 1.82 -0.88
C VAL A 80 -7.01 1.79 -0.31
N GLY A 81 -8.02 2.20 -1.08
CA GLY A 81 -9.42 2.11 -0.66
C GLY A 81 -9.93 0.67 -0.48
N ARG A 82 -9.32 -0.31 -1.15
CA ARG A 82 -9.76 -1.71 -1.16
C ARG A 82 -8.91 -2.63 -0.28
N ILE A 83 -7.66 -2.25 0.00
CA ILE A 83 -6.66 -3.12 0.63
C ILE A 83 -7.10 -3.69 1.99
N TRP A 84 -7.85 -2.89 2.75
CA TRP A 84 -8.39 -3.27 4.06
C TRP A 84 -9.41 -4.41 3.97
N GLY A 85 -10.29 -4.35 2.96
CA GLY A 85 -11.27 -5.40 2.69
C GLY A 85 -10.62 -6.66 2.11
N ILE A 86 -9.70 -6.47 1.15
CA ILE A 86 -8.99 -7.58 0.49
C ILE A 86 -8.19 -8.42 1.50
N CYS A 87 -7.48 -7.77 2.43
CA CYS A 87 -6.63 -8.46 3.39
C CYS A 87 -7.16 -8.51 4.82
N SER A 88 -8.39 -8.07 5.05
CA SER A 88 -9.08 -8.07 6.36
C SER A 88 -8.20 -7.47 7.46
N ASN A 89 -7.62 -6.30 7.22
CA ASN A 89 -6.69 -5.61 8.14
C ASN A 89 -5.48 -6.46 8.58
N ALA A 90 -4.86 -7.18 7.64
CA ALA A 90 -3.63 -7.93 7.91
C ALA A 90 -2.47 -7.02 8.38
N ILE A 91 -1.53 -7.58 9.14
CA ILE A 91 -0.29 -6.84 9.51
C ILE A 91 0.67 -6.63 8.33
N GLY A 92 0.46 -7.40 7.25
CA GLY A 92 1.22 -7.33 6.02
C GLY A 92 0.36 -7.77 4.84
N ALA A 93 0.55 -7.14 3.68
CA ALA A 93 -0.22 -7.45 2.49
C ALA A 93 0.56 -7.15 1.22
N ARG A 94 0.31 -7.95 0.19
CA ARG A 94 0.64 -7.69 -1.21
C ARG A 94 -0.64 -7.75 -2.02
N VAL A 95 -0.96 -6.70 -2.76
CA VAL A 95 -2.15 -6.65 -3.63
C VAL A 95 -1.74 -6.14 -4.99
N GLN A 96 -2.10 -6.90 -6.03
CA GLN A 96 -1.90 -6.57 -7.42
C GLN A 96 -3.24 -6.26 -8.08
N LEU A 97 -3.36 -5.05 -8.63
CA LEU A 97 -4.34 -4.72 -9.64
C LEU A 97 -3.69 -4.75 -11.03
N THR A 98 -4.48 -4.62 -12.09
CA THR A 98 -3.94 -4.72 -13.45
C THR A 98 -2.85 -3.68 -13.73
N ASP A 99 -3.00 -2.44 -13.24
CA ASP A 99 -2.06 -1.35 -13.52
C ASP A 99 -1.22 -0.88 -12.33
N CYS A 100 -1.46 -1.40 -11.13
CA CYS A 100 -0.70 -1.03 -9.95
C CYS A 100 -0.64 -2.12 -8.87
N PHE A 101 0.31 -1.98 -7.97
CA PHE A 101 0.65 -2.91 -6.91
C PHE A 101 0.99 -2.14 -5.63
N ILE A 102 0.59 -2.67 -4.48
CA ILE A 102 1.08 -2.24 -3.17
C ILE A 102 1.52 -3.45 -2.36
N GLN A 103 2.67 -3.32 -1.70
CA GLN A 103 3.08 -4.16 -0.58
C GLN A 103 3.27 -3.31 0.68
N TYR A 104 2.80 -3.80 1.82
CA TYR A 104 3.18 -3.28 3.14
C TYR A 104 3.50 -4.39 4.11
N GLU A 105 4.42 -4.12 5.04
CA GLU A 105 4.86 -5.06 6.09
C GLU A 105 5.26 -4.29 7.37
N GLN A 106 5.36 -5.02 8.49
CA GLN A 106 5.93 -4.54 9.76
C GLN A 106 7.46 -4.71 9.85
N HIS A 107 8.10 -5.15 8.76
CA HIS A 107 9.54 -5.35 8.63
C HIS A 107 10.00 -4.89 7.23
N SER A 108 11.29 -4.61 7.06
CA SER A 108 11.84 -4.19 5.77
C SER A 108 11.90 -5.33 4.75
N PHE A 109 11.70 -5.01 3.47
CA PHE A 109 11.73 -5.93 2.32
C PHE A 109 12.20 -5.27 1.01
#